data_AF-A0A9D2U2Q6-F1
#
_entry.id   AF-A0A9D2U2Q6-F1
#
_cell.length_a   1.000
_cell.length_b   1.000
_cell.length_c   1.000
_cell.angle_alpha   90.00
_cell.angle_beta   90.00
_cell.angle_gamma   90.00
#
_symmetry.space_group_name_H-M   'P 1'
#
loop_
_entity.id
_entity.type
_entity.pdbx_description
1 polymer ?
#
loop_
_entity_poly.entity_id
_entity_poly.type
_entity_poly.pdbx_seq_one_letter_code
_entity_poly.pdbx_strand_id
1 'polypeptide(L)'
;MGHYIREIRKNTAGMNRREKGEYILTYYWYHILGMIGAICLILFLIIHFGFREAPPLFTCALVNQEINFTRDEEIEKDFSAVSGIDEKRMEINSDFNIAYGDIEPEGINESSYEKFFFKWQNGELDAVVLPESFYKYCEKLGGTFRNLEGWNTEGFTLYRDKGIATAVEVENTKLSGYLENKTGEPLLLAFPDTGKNEEECQAFLDFIRK
;
A
#
# COMPACT_ATOMS: atom_id res chain seq x y z
N MET A 1 -24.86 -20.82 -29.28
CA MET A 1 -24.91 -22.19 -28.71
C MET A 1 -26.13 -23.03 -29.14
N GLY A 2 -27.34 -22.46 -29.26
CA GLY A 2 -28.56 -23.26 -29.53
C GLY A 2 -28.60 -24.04 -30.87
N HIS A 3 -27.96 -23.52 -31.93
CA HIS A 3 -27.89 -24.21 -33.24
C HIS A 3 -27.03 -25.49 -33.17
N TYR A 4 -25.82 -25.38 -32.62
CA TYR A 4 -24.88 -26.50 -32.46
C TYR A 4 -25.43 -27.62 -31.58
N ILE A 5 -26.11 -27.29 -30.49
CA ILE A 5 -26.75 -28.30 -29.61
C ILE A 5 -27.84 -29.07 -30.38
N ARG A 6 -28.57 -28.39 -31.27
CA ARG A 6 -29.64 -28.99 -32.08
C ARG A 6 -29.07 -29.89 -33.19
N GLU A 7 -27.96 -29.49 -33.82
CA GLU A 7 -27.24 -30.31 -34.81
C GLU A 7 -26.56 -31.53 -34.20
N ILE A 8 -25.85 -31.37 -33.06
CA ILE A 8 -25.28 -32.51 -32.33
C ILE A 8 -26.38 -33.50 -31.97
N ARG A 9 -27.54 -33.02 -31.48
CA ARG A 9 -28.66 -33.88 -31.12
C ARG A 9 -29.27 -34.61 -32.32
N LYS A 10 -29.30 -33.98 -33.49
CA LYS A 10 -29.80 -34.59 -34.74
C LYS A 10 -28.81 -35.60 -35.32
N ASN A 11 -27.52 -35.27 -35.36
CA ASN A 11 -26.47 -36.08 -35.97
C ASN A 11 -26.02 -37.25 -35.08
N THR A 12 -26.33 -37.21 -33.78
CA THR A 12 -26.03 -38.30 -32.82
C THR A 12 -27.27 -39.10 -32.41
N ALA A 13 -28.44 -38.87 -33.06
CA ALA A 13 -29.67 -39.61 -32.80
C ALA A 13 -29.56 -41.03 -33.39
N GLY A 14 -29.25 -42.01 -32.54
CA GLY A 14 -29.09 -43.42 -32.93
C GLY A 14 -27.70 -44.00 -32.65
N MET A 15 -26.72 -43.15 -32.29
CA MET A 15 -25.37 -43.58 -31.93
C MET A 15 -25.31 -44.10 -30.48
N ASN A 16 -24.47 -45.11 -30.24
CA ASN A 16 -24.16 -45.55 -28.89
C ASN A 16 -23.32 -44.47 -28.14
N ARG A 17 -23.31 -44.49 -26.81
CA ARG A 17 -22.66 -43.47 -25.96
C ARG A 17 -21.19 -43.23 -26.31
N ARG A 18 -20.49 -44.27 -26.79
CA ARG A 18 -19.08 -44.22 -27.18
C ARG A 18 -18.86 -43.48 -28.52
N GLU A 19 -19.63 -43.83 -29.54
CA GLU A 19 -19.59 -43.19 -30.88
C GLU A 19 -19.99 -41.72 -30.80
N LYS A 20 -20.96 -41.40 -29.92
CA LYS A 20 -21.37 -40.02 -29.66
C LYS A 20 -20.25 -39.19 -29.01
N GLY A 21 -19.48 -39.79 -28.10
CA GLY A 21 -18.31 -39.16 -27.48
C GLY A 21 -17.22 -38.87 -28.50
N GLU A 22 -16.90 -39.86 -29.35
CA GLU A 22 -15.93 -39.71 -30.44
C GLU A 22 -16.36 -38.63 -31.43
N TYR A 23 -17.62 -38.61 -31.87
CA TYR A 23 -18.15 -37.57 -32.77
C TYR A 23 -18.00 -36.16 -32.19
N ILE A 24 -18.35 -35.98 -30.91
CA ILE A 24 -18.23 -34.68 -30.24
C ILE A 24 -16.76 -34.26 -30.12
N LEU A 25 -15.87 -35.20 -29.79
CA LEU A 25 -14.45 -34.91 -29.67
C LEU A 25 -13.80 -34.60 -31.03
N THR A 26 -14.16 -35.32 -32.10
CA THR A 26 -13.61 -35.07 -33.43
C THR A 26 -14.06 -33.74 -34.03
N TYR A 27 -15.34 -33.37 -33.88
CA TYR A 27 -15.90 -32.20 -34.57
C TYR A 27 -16.03 -30.94 -33.71
N TYR A 28 -16.05 -31.07 -32.38
CA TYR A 28 -16.32 -29.94 -31.47
C TYR A 28 -15.18 -29.68 -30.48
N TRP A 29 -14.03 -30.33 -30.59
CA TRP A 29 -12.92 -30.13 -29.64
C TRP A 29 -12.45 -28.67 -29.52
N TYR A 30 -12.39 -27.91 -30.62
CA TYR A 30 -12.02 -26.49 -30.55
C TYR A 30 -13.05 -25.65 -29.79
N HIS A 31 -14.35 -25.99 -29.88
CA HIS A 31 -15.40 -25.33 -29.11
C HIS A 31 -15.35 -25.70 -27.62
N ILE A 32 -15.02 -26.97 -27.31
CA ILE A 32 -14.80 -27.43 -25.94
C ILE A 32 -13.57 -26.74 -25.34
N LEU A 33 -12.46 -26.67 -26.08
CA LEU A 33 -11.25 -25.98 -25.67
C LEU A 33 -11.50 -24.48 -25.44
N GLY A 34 -12.23 -23.82 -26.35
CA GLY A 34 -12.60 -22.42 -26.20
C GLY A 34 -13.50 -22.17 -24.99
N MET A 35 -14.44 -23.08 -24.69
CA MET A 35 -15.28 -22.99 -23.50
C MET A 35 -14.47 -23.18 -22.22
N ILE A 36 -13.57 -24.16 -22.18
CA ILE A 36 -12.66 -24.38 -21.05
C ILE A 36 -11.79 -23.13 -20.83
N GLY A 37 -11.18 -22.60 -21.89
CA GLY A 37 -10.38 -21.38 -21.81
C GLY A 37 -11.17 -20.17 -21.28
N ALA A 38 -12.40 -19.99 -21.74
CA ALA A 38 -13.28 -18.93 -21.23
C ALA A 38 -13.62 -19.13 -19.74
N ILE A 39 -13.90 -20.36 -19.30
CA ILE A 39 -14.16 -20.67 -17.89
C ILE A 39 -12.91 -20.40 -17.05
N CYS A 40 -11.73 -20.84 -17.48
CA CYS A 40 -10.47 -20.58 -16.78
C CYS A 40 -10.19 -19.08 -16.67
N LEU A 41 -10.43 -18.31 -17.74
CA LEU A 41 -10.24 -16.86 -17.72
C LEU A 41 -11.23 -16.19 -16.74
N ILE A 42 -12.51 -16.59 -16.76
CA ILE A 42 -13.51 -16.06 -15.82
C ILE A 42 -13.12 -16.37 -14.38
N LEU A 43 -12.71 -17.62 -14.09
CA LEU A 43 -12.25 -18.01 -12.76
C LEU A 43 -11.01 -17.23 -12.33
N PHE A 44 -10.04 -17.05 -13.23
CA PHE A 44 -8.86 -16.23 -12.98
C PHE A 44 -9.23 -14.79 -12.61
N LEU A 45 -10.15 -14.17 -13.37
CA LEU A 45 -10.62 -12.82 -13.10
C LEU A 45 -11.35 -12.74 -11.76
N ILE A 46 -12.22 -13.71 -11.44
CA ILE A 46 -12.93 -13.74 -10.14
C ILE A 46 -11.94 -13.91 -8.99
N ILE A 47 -10.97 -14.80 -9.11
CA ILE A 47 -10.00 -15.07 -8.04
C ILE A 47 -9.12 -13.83 -7.81
N HIS A 48 -8.64 -13.20 -8.89
CA HIS A 48 -7.68 -12.10 -8.77
C HIS A 48 -8.32 -10.75 -8.46
N PHE A 49 -9.52 -10.46 -8.99
CA PHE A 49 -10.21 -9.18 -8.77
C PHE A 49 -11.32 -9.25 -7.72
N GLY A 50 -11.89 -10.42 -7.48
CA GLY A 50 -12.98 -10.61 -6.51
C GLY A 50 -12.49 -10.79 -5.06
N PHE A 51 -11.29 -11.33 -4.87
CA PHE A 51 -10.65 -11.46 -3.56
C PHE A 51 -9.53 -10.42 -3.40
N ARG A 52 -9.88 -9.15 -3.52
CA ARG A 52 -8.94 -8.09 -3.14
C ARG A 52 -8.68 -8.20 -1.64
N GLU A 53 -7.40 -8.24 -1.29
CA GLU A 53 -6.97 -8.09 0.09
C GLU A 53 -7.55 -6.77 0.63
N ALA A 54 -7.94 -6.79 1.90
CA ALA A 54 -8.44 -5.58 2.54
C ALA A 54 -7.34 -4.51 2.47
N PRO A 55 -7.67 -3.26 2.13
CA PRO A 55 -6.68 -2.20 2.08
C PRO A 55 -5.96 -2.06 3.43
N PRO A 56 -4.69 -1.61 3.46
CA PRO A 56 -4.00 -1.34 4.71
C PRO A 56 -4.86 -0.47 5.65
N LEU A 57 -4.87 -0.83 6.93
CA LEU A 57 -5.45 -0.04 8.00
C LEU A 57 -4.50 1.08 8.45
N PHE A 58 -3.19 0.87 8.28
CA PHE A 58 -2.19 1.87 8.59
C PHE A 58 -1.08 1.87 7.54
N THR A 59 -0.81 3.04 6.97
CA THR A 59 0.30 3.22 6.01
C THR A 59 1.25 4.31 6.47
N CYS A 60 2.55 4.01 6.52
CA CYS A 60 3.61 4.95 6.84
C CYS A 60 4.69 5.00 5.74
N ALA A 61 4.94 6.19 5.21
CA ALA A 61 6.04 6.40 4.25
C ALA A 61 7.31 6.87 4.97
N LEU A 62 8.42 6.17 4.76
CA LEU A 62 9.75 6.57 5.24
C LEU A 62 10.50 7.25 4.08
N VAL A 63 10.35 8.57 3.99
CA VAL A 63 10.85 9.36 2.86
C VAL A 63 12.36 9.58 2.97
N ASN A 64 13.07 9.34 1.86
CA ASN A 64 14.51 9.53 1.73
C ASN A 64 15.33 8.81 2.82
N GLN A 65 14.85 7.65 3.25
CA GLN A 65 15.61 6.72 4.06
C GLN A 65 16.31 5.70 3.15
N GLU A 66 17.33 5.01 3.65
CA GLU A 66 17.87 3.87 2.91
C GLU A 66 16.79 2.81 2.71
N ILE A 67 16.61 2.35 1.47
CA ILE A 67 15.64 1.29 1.14
C ILE A 67 16.05 0.01 1.86
N ASN A 68 15.25 -0.40 2.84
CA ASN A 68 15.52 -1.57 3.66
C ASN A 68 14.22 -2.26 4.06
N PHE A 69 13.79 -3.21 3.24
CA PHE A 69 12.55 -3.97 3.46
C PHE A 69 12.58 -4.79 4.75
N THR A 70 13.75 -5.23 5.22
CA THR A 70 13.87 -6.00 6.47
C THR A 70 13.60 -5.14 7.69
N ARG A 71 14.14 -3.92 7.74
CA ARG A 71 13.83 -2.94 8.77
C ARG A 71 12.35 -2.57 8.72
N ASP A 72 11.84 -2.34 7.51
CA ASP A 72 10.45 -1.93 7.31
C ASP A 72 9.48 -3.00 7.86
N GLU A 73 9.70 -4.28 7.55
CA GLU A 73 8.98 -5.44 8.11
C GLU A 73 9.17 -5.57 9.64
N GLU A 74 10.35 -5.24 10.18
CA GLU A 74 10.60 -5.26 11.62
C GLU A 74 9.76 -4.21 12.36
N ILE A 75 9.65 -3.00 11.80
CA ILE A 75 8.79 -1.95 12.37
C ILE A 75 7.32 -2.38 12.31
N GLU A 76 6.85 -2.97 11.20
CA GLU A 76 5.49 -3.49 11.07
C GLU A 76 5.18 -4.54 12.14
N LYS A 77 6.09 -5.50 12.33
CA LYS A 77 5.96 -6.56 13.32
C LYS A 77 5.92 -6.02 14.75
N ASP A 78 6.84 -5.12 15.09
CA ASP A 78 6.91 -4.55 16.44
C ASP A 78 5.70 -3.65 16.73
N PHE A 79 5.23 -2.89 15.73
CA PHE A 79 4.03 -2.08 15.87
C PHE A 79 2.77 -2.96 15.95
N SER A 80 2.67 -4.03 15.17
CA SER A 80 1.61 -5.04 15.24
C SER A 80 1.50 -5.64 16.65
N ALA A 81 2.64 -6.00 17.26
CA ALA A 81 2.67 -6.59 18.60
C ALA A 81 2.10 -5.68 19.70
N VAL A 82 2.18 -4.35 19.52
CA VAL A 82 1.68 -3.37 20.49
C VAL A 82 0.26 -2.90 20.17
N SER A 83 -0.07 -2.69 18.90
CA SER A 83 -1.36 -2.16 18.45
C SER A 83 -2.46 -3.21 18.32
N GLY A 84 -2.08 -4.47 18.11
CA GLY A 84 -3.02 -5.54 17.76
C GLY A 84 -3.52 -5.49 16.32
N ILE A 85 -2.98 -4.59 15.48
CA ILE A 85 -3.24 -4.56 14.04
C ILE A 85 -2.47 -5.72 13.40
N ASP A 86 -3.12 -6.50 12.53
CA ASP A 86 -2.45 -7.57 11.77
C ASP A 86 -1.38 -6.96 10.86
N GLU A 87 -0.18 -7.55 10.84
CA GLU A 87 0.96 -7.11 9.99
C GLU A 87 0.52 -6.95 8.52
N LYS A 88 -0.37 -7.81 8.01
CA LYS A 88 -0.87 -7.74 6.62
C LYS A 88 -1.82 -6.57 6.35
N ARG A 89 -2.28 -5.90 7.41
CA ARG A 89 -3.08 -4.68 7.34
C ARG A 89 -2.21 -3.44 7.53
N MET A 90 -0.90 -3.55 7.42
CA MET A 90 0.04 -2.45 7.60
C MET A 90 0.93 -2.32 6.37
N GLU A 91 1.32 -1.10 6.04
CA GLU A 91 2.29 -0.83 4.98
C GLU A 91 3.23 0.28 5.46
N ILE A 92 4.38 -0.10 6.02
CA ILE A 92 5.46 0.81 6.36
C ILE A 92 6.57 0.56 5.35
N ASN A 93 6.96 1.57 4.56
CA ASN A 93 8.02 1.35 3.59
C ASN A 93 8.90 2.57 3.32
N SER A 94 10.15 2.27 2.98
CA SER A 94 11.23 3.20 2.64
C SER A 94 11.46 3.38 1.15
N ASP A 95 10.62 2.79 0.31
CA ASP A 95 10.64 2.93 -1.14
C ASP A 95 9.99 4.26 -1.58
N PHE A 96 10.52 5.35 -1.02
CA PHE A 96 10.12 6.74 -1.24
C PHE A 96 11.36 7.66 -1.30
N ASN A 97 12.28 7.34 -2.20
CA ASN A 97 13.42 8.21 -2.51
C ASN A 97 13.01 9.23 -3.57
N ILE A 98 12.88 10.48 -3.15
CA ILE A 98 12.28 11.57 -3.90
C ILE A 98 13.31 12.69 -4.03
N ALA A 99 13.59 13.09 -5.28
CA ALA A 99 14.36 14.29 -5.57
C ALA A 99 13.48 15.54 -5.46
N TYR A 100 14.00 16.61 -4.84
CA TYR A 100 13.29 17.87 -4.66
C TYR A 100 14.27 19.02 -4.39
N GLY A 101 14.01 20.19 -4.99
CA GLY A 101 14.97 21.31 -4.91
C GLY A 101 16.33 20.91 -5.46
N ASP A 102 17.38 21.06 -4.65
CA ASP A 102 18.76 20.64 -4.97
C ASP A 102 19.13 19.28 -4.36
N ILE A 103 18.15 18.56 -3.79
CA ILE A 103 18.38 17.28 -3.11
C ILE A 103 18.14 16.15 -4.10
N GLU A 104 19.19 15.36 -4.33
CA GLU A 104 19.17 14.15 -5.14
C GLU A 104 19.58 12.94 -4.28
N PRO A 105 18.62 12.18 -3.70
CA PRO A 105 18.93 11.00 -2.92
C PRO A 105 19.62 9.91 -3.76
N GLU A 106 20.44 9.05 -3.13
CA GLU A 106 20.89 7.83 -3.79
C GLU A 106 19.71 6.89 -4.04
N GLY A 107 19.64 6.29 -5.23
CA GLY A 107 18.53 5.41 -5.61
C GLY A 107 17.21 6.15 -5.88
N ILE A 108 17.26 7.40 -6.38
CA ILE A 108 16.07 8.08 -6.91
C ILE A 108 15.32 7.19 -7.89
N ASN A 109 14.02 7.13 -7.66
CA ASN A 109 13.08 6.52 -8.56
C ASN A 109 12.04 7.59 -8.93
N GLU A 110 11.97 7.94 -10.21
CA GLU A 110 11.03 8.95 -10.72
C GLU A 110 9.58 8.62 -10.31
N SER A 111 9.24 7.33 -10.24
CA SER A 111 7.91 6.90 -9.81
C SER A 111 7.61 7.11 -8.32
N SER A 112 8.63 7.28 -7.46
CA SER A 112 8.44 7.51 -6.02
C SER A 112 7.73 8.84 -5.74
N TYR A 113 8.02 9.87 -6.53
CA TYR A 113 7.35 11.17 -6.41
C TYR A 113 5.85 11.02 -6.67
N GLU A 114 5.49 10.44 -7.83
CA GLU A 114 4.08 10.23 -8.21
C GLU A 114 3.36 9.32 -7.22
N LYS A 115 3.98 8.20 -6.84
CA LYS A 115 3.45 7.24 -5.85
C LYS A 115 3.14 7.92 -4.52
N PHE A 116 4.07 8.73 -4.00
CA PHE A 116 3.89 9.44 -2.74
C PHE A 116 2.72 10.41 -2.78
N PHE A 117 2.69 11.31 -3.77
CA PHE A 117 1.63 12.33 -3.86
C PHE A 117 0.27 11.74 -4.24
N PHE A 118 0.20 10.65 -5.02
CA PHE A 118 -1.05 9.95 -5.28
C PHE A 118 -1.60 9.27 -4.02
N LYS A 119 -0.76 8.53 -3.28
CA LYS A 119 -1.18 7.93 -2.00
C LYS A 119 -1.62 9.01 -1.00
N TRP A 120 -0.91 10.14 -0.94
CA TRP A 120 -1.31 11.27 -0.11
C TRP A 120 -2.70 11.80 -0.51
N GLN A 121 -2.89 12.18 -1.77
CA GLN A 121 -4.15 12.78 -2.25
C GLN A 121 -5.35 11.84 -2.10
N ASN A 122 -5.15 10.53 -2.21
CA ASN A 122 -6.20 9.54 -2.03
C ASN A 122 -6.52 9.24 -0.56
N GLY A 123 -5.75 9.80 0.39
CA GLY A 123 -5.86 9.48 1.81
C GLY A 123 -5.51 8.02 2.08
N GLU A 124 -4.42 7.55 1.46
CA GLU A 124 -3.82 6.23 1.64
C GLU A 124 -2.56 6.29 2.53
N LEU A 125 -2.06 7.48 2.85
CA LEU A 125 -0.97 7.70 3.82
C LEU A 125 -1.56 8.21 5.14
N ASP A 126 -1.29 7.49 6.22
CA ASP A 126 -1.69 7.88 7.56
C ASP A 126 -0.58 8.62 8.29
N ALA A 127 0.67 8.18 8.11
CA ALA A 127 1.85 8.82 8.66
C ALA A 127 2.97 8.93 7.60
N VAL A 128 3.85 9.91 7.79
CA VAL A 128 5.05 10.08 6.98
C VAL A 128 6.21 10.47 7.89
N VAL A 129 7.31 9.73 7.77
CA VAL A 129 8.61 10.13 8.33
C VAL A 129 9.40 10.77 7.22
N LEU A 130 9.75 12.03 7.38
CA LEU A 130 10.41 12.78 6.32
C LEU A 130 11.41 13.80 6.88
N PRO A 131 12.41 14.19 6.08
CA PRO A 131 13.32 15.26 6.47
C PRO A 131 12.62 16.62 6.52
N GLU A 132 13.05 17.53 7.40
CA GLU A 132 12.43 18.85 7.56
C GLU A 132 12.36 19.64 6.24
N SER A 133 13.40 19.60 5.40
CA SER A 133 13.36 20.29 4.10
C SER A 133 12.28 19.72 3.17
N PHE A 134 12.02 18.41 3.20
CA PHE A 134 10.93 17.80 2.45
C PHE A 134 9.56 18.18 3.04
N TYR A 135 9.44 18.31 4.36
CA TYR A 135 8.22 18.80 5.02
C TYR A 135 7.81 20.14 4.42
N LYS A 136 8.77 21.07 4.35
CA LYS A 136 8.57 22.41 3.79
C LYS A 136 8.33 22.39 2.29
N TYR A 137 8.90 21.43 1.58
CA TYR A 137 8.62 21.23 0.17
C TYR A 137 7.16 20.81 -0.05
N CYS A 138 6.64 19.84 0.71
CA CYS A 138 5.23 19.45 0.67
C CYS A 138 4.29 20.63 0.97
N GLU A 139 4.62 21.46 1.96
CA GLU A 139 3.85 22.66 2.31
C GLU A 139 3.80 23.68 1.15
N LYS A 140 4.93 23.91 0.47
CA LYS A 140 4.99 24.80 -0.71
C LYS A 140 4.14 24.31 -1.87
N LEU A 141 3.96 22.99 -1.99
CA LEU A 141 3.08 22.36 -2.98
C LEU A 141 1.60 22.37 -2.55
N GLY A 142 1.28 22.95 -1.39
CA GLY A 142 -0.08 23.03 -0.86
C GLY A 142 -0.51 21.81 -0.05
N GLY A 143 0.40 20.89 0.27
CA GLY A 143 0.14 19.81 1.22
C GLY A 143 -0.01 20.35 2.65
N THR A 144 -0.87 19.73 3.45
CA THR A 144 -1.05 20.12 4.86
C THR A 144 -1.00 18.92 5.78
N PHE A 145 -0.58 19.15 7.02
CA PHE A 145 -0.44 18.12 8.03
C PHE A 145 -1.41 18.40 9.18
N ARG A 146 -1.84 17.34 9.86
CA ARG A 146 -2.76 17.43 10.99
C ARG A 146 -2.18 18.26 12.12
N ASN A 147 -3.06 19.01 12.79
CA ASN A 147 -2.76 19.64 14.06
C ASN A 147 -2.75 18.56 15.15
N LEU A 148 -1.67 18.50 15.93
CA LEU A 148 -1.49 17.56 17.03
C LEU A 148 -2.08 18.07 18.36
N GLU A 149 -2.70 19.25 18.38
CA GLU A 149 -3.48 19.70 19.54
C GLU A 149 -4.62 18.71 19.84
N GLY A 150 -4.67 18.23 21.08
CA GLY A 150 -5.64 17.23 21.53
C GLY A 150 -5.16 15.78 21.41
N TRP A 151 -4.03 15.54 20.73
CA TRP A 151 -3.40 14.23 20.67
C TRP A 151 -2.58 13.97 21.94
N ASN A 152 -2.38 12.70 22.28
CA ASN A 152 -1.48 12.33 23.38
C ASN A 152 -0.02 12.36 22.90
N THR A 153 0.57 13.56 22.94
CA THR A 153 1.97 13.78 22.56
C THR A 153 2.92 13.94 23.76
N GLU A 154 2.55 13.41 24.93
CA GLU A 154 3.40 13.48 26.11
C GLU A 154 4.73 12.73 25.87
N GLY A 155 5.84 13.36 26.27
CA GLY A 155 7.19 12.80 26.11
C GLY A 155 7.84 13.04 24.74
N PHE A 156 7.15 13.71 23.80
CA PHE A 156 7.69 14.03 22.47
C PHE A 156 8.22 15.46 22.37
N THR A 157 9.28 15.63 21.58
CA THR A 157 9.67 16.96 21.07
C THR A 157 8.80 17.28 19.86
N LEU A 158 8.04 18.38 19.95
CA LEU A 158 7.08 18.78 18.93
C LEU A 158 7.70 19.76 17.94
N TYR A 159 7.57 19.46 16.66
CA TYR A 159 7.82 20.42 15.59
C TYR A 159 6.61 21.33 15.41
N ARG A 160 6.86 22.63 15.37
CA ARG A 160 5.81 23.65 15.23
C ARG A 160 5.94 24.40 13.92
N ASP A 161 4.96 24.21 13.04
CA ASP A 161 4.81 25.07 11.87
C ASP A 161 3.87 26.25 12.19
N LYS A 162 4.36 27.47 12.01
CA LYS A 162 3.60 28.72 12.26
C LYS A 162 2.93 28.77 13.64
N GLY A 163 3.57 28.17 14.64
CA GLY A 163 3.10 28.09 16.04
C GLY A 163 2.23 26.88 16.37
N ILE A 164 1.74 26.15 15.37
CA ILE A 164 0.89 24.96 15.52
C ILE A 164 1.79 23.71 15.55
N ALA A 165 1.56 22.80 16.50
CA ALA A 165 2.27 21.52 16.52
C ALA A 165 1.71 20.60 15.42
N THR A 166 2.55 20.26 14.44
CA THR A 166 2.12 19.53 13.23
C THR A 166 2.93 18.26 12.96
N ALA A 167 4.02 18.07 13.70
CA ALA A 167 4.85 16.88 13.62
C ALA A 167 5.59 16.62 14.93
N VAL A 168 6.13 15.42 15.07
CA VAL A 168 7.00 14.98 16.16
C VAL A 168 8.41 14.81 15.63
N GLU A 169 9.42 15.32 16.33
CA GLU A 169 10.82 15.03 16.00
C GLU A 169 11.18 13.59 16.36
N VAL A 170 11.72 12.85 15.40
CA VAL A 170 11.94 11.41 15.52
C VAL A 170 13.16 11.06 16.39
N GLU A 171 14.17 11.94 16.47
CA GLU A 171 15.46 11.68 17.13
C GLU A 171 15.32 11.10 18.54
N ASN A 172 14.36 11.62 19.31
CA ASN A 172 14.14 11.24 20.71
C ASN A 172 13.06 10.17 20.92
N THR A 173 12.72 9.41 19.89
CA THR A 173 11.72 8.32 19.94
C THR A 173 12.38 6.94 19.86
N LYS A 174 11.63 5.84 20.01
CA LYS A 174 12.11 4.49 19.68
C LYS A 174 12.36 4.32 18.18
N LEU A 175 11.63 5.06 17.36
CA LEU A 175 11.71 4.98 15.89
C LEU A 175 13.09 5.38 15.37
N SER A 176 13.81 6.28 16.05
CA SER A 176 15.19 6.63 15.67
C SER A 176 16.17 5.45 15.76
N GLY A 177 15.86 4.42 16.53
CA GLY A 177 16.67 3.19 16.58
C GLY A 177 16.62 2.35 15.30
N TYR A 178 15.57 2.52 14.48
CA TYR A 178 15.43 1.83 13.20
C TYR A 178 16.02 2.65 12.04
N LEU A 179 16.05 3.98 12.15
CA LEU A 179 16.31 4.87 11.03
C LEU A 179 17.75 5.36 10.97
N GLU A 180 18.24 5.55 9.75
CA GLU A 180 19.54 6.17 9.50
C GLU A 180 19.37 7.58 8.93
N ASN A 181 19.55 8.59 9.77
CA ASN A 181 19.47 9.98 9.33
C ASN A 181 20.77 10.44 8.63
N LYS A 182 20.87 10.14 7.33
CA LYS A 182 22.04 10.50 6.51
C LYS A 182 22.06 11.97 6.07
N THR A 183 20.90 12.64 6.05
CA THR A 183 20.79 14.05 5.63
C THR A 183 21.28 15.02 6.71
N GLY A 184 21.28 14.60 7.98
CA GLY A 184 21.74 15.40 9.12
C GLY A 184 20.77 16.51 9.54
N GLU A 185 19.64 16.65 8.84
CA GLU A 185 18.53 17.51 9.24
C GLU A 185 17.55 16.74 10.15
N PRO A 186 16.71 17.41 10.94
CA PRO A 186 15.71 16.74 11.76
C PRO A 186 14.77 15.87 10.90
N LEU A 187 14.56 14.62 11.33
CA LEU A 187 13.51 13.76 10.81
C LEU A 187 12.22 14.04 11.59
N LEU A 188 11.15 14.28 10.83
CA LEU A 188 9.83 14.62 11.35
C LEU A 188 8.86 13.47 11.05
N LEU A 189 8.16 13.00 12.08
CA LEU A 189 6.96 12.19 11.91
C LEU A 189 5.76 13.13 11.85
N ALA A 190 5.11 13.19 10.70
CA ALA A 190 3.94 14.01 10.45
C ALA A 190 2.79 13.15 9.94
N PHE A 191 1.56 13.64 10.10
CA PHE A 191 0.34 12.93 9.69
C PHE A 191 -0.37 13.77 8.63
N PRO A 192 -0.48 13.29 7.37
CA PRO A 192 -1.23 13.98 6.34
C PRO A 192 -2.67 14.32 6.77
N ASP A 193 -3.16 15.49 6.38
CA ASP A 193 -4.55 15.90 6.62
C ASP A 193 -5.57 14.97 5.96
N THR A 194 -5.18 14.33 4.84
CA THR A 194 -5.97 13.36 4.10
C THR A 194 -5.99 11.95 4.72
N GLY A 195 -5.10 11.65 5.67
CA GLY A 195 -5.04 10.36 6.36
C GLY A 195 -6.35 10.06 7.08
N LYS A 196 -6.77 8.79 7.15
CA LYS A 196 -8.13 8.42 7.59
C LYS A 196 -8.16 7.77 8.98
N ASN A 197 -7.04 7.18 9.40
CA ASN A 197 -6.98 6.25 10.52
C ASN A 197 -6.36 6.93 11.76
N GLU A 198 -7.11 7.85 12.39
CA GLU A 198 -6.61 8.67 13.51
C GLU A 198 -6.27 7.85 14.76
N GLU A 199 -7.07 6.83 15.07
CA GLU A 199 -6.82 5.94 16.21
C GLU A 199 -5.50 5.17 16.03
N GLU A 200 -5.25 4.70 14.80
CA GLU A 200 -4.03 4.00 14.42
C GLU A 200 -2.82 4.92 14.40
N CYS A 201 -2.98 6.19 13.98
CA CYS A 201 -1.94 7.21 14.11
C CYS A 201 -1.57 7.47 15.58
N GLN A 202 -2.55 7.55 16.47
CA GLN A 202 -2.29 7.68 17.91
C GLN A 202 -1.63 6.43 18.49
N ALA A 203 -2.04 5.23 18.06
CA ALA A 203 -1.38 3.98 18.44
C ALA A 203 0.08 3.95 17.97
N PHE A 204 0.38 4.50 16.78
CA PHE A 204 1.74 4.61 16.27
C PHE A 204 2.59 5.56 17.12
N LEU A 205 2.03 6.69 17.56
CA LEU A 205 2.70 7.56 18.55
C LEU A 205 2.97 6.81 19.85
N ASP A 206 2.01 6.07 20.38
CA ASP A 206 2.20 5.31 21.62
C ASP A 206 3.28 4.23 21.47
N PHE A 207 3.36 3.58 20.30
CA PHE A 207 4.40 2.61 19.96
C PHE A 207 5.81 3.21 19.97
N ILE A 208 6.00 4.38 19.35
CA ILE A 208 7.33 5.00 19.23
C ILE A 208 7.76 5.77 20.49
N ARG A 209 6.88 5.93 21.48
CA ARG A 209 7.22 6.61 22.74
C ARG A 209 8.34 5.86 23.48
N LYS A 210 9.34 6.58 23.99
CA LYS A 210 10.45 6.02 24.78
C LYS A 210 9.95 5.35 26.05
#